data_AF-A0A7C3ZCN2-F1
#
_entry.id   AF-A0A7C3ZCN2-F1
#
_cell.length_a   1.000
_cell.length_b   1.000
_cell.length_c   1.000
_cell.angle_alpha   90.00
_cell.angle_beta   90.00
_cell.angle_gamma   90.00
#
_symmetry.space_group_name_H-M   'P 1'
#
loop_
_entity.id
_entity.type
_entity.pdbx_description
1 polymer ?
#
loop_
_entity_poly.entity_id
_entity_poly.type
_entity_poly.pdbx_seq_one_letter_code
_entity_poly.pdbx_strand_id
1 'polypeptide(L)'
;MNHPCIVQVRDVQQDKIDMLEKMALKRSAEVERTKNGLDIYFEDVNEARKFISSLKKSMKFRIKMSTKYAGLRGSRVRVLFVYSLRRF
;
A
#
# COMPACT_ATOMS: atom_id res chain seq x y z
N MET A 1 -14.79 4.25 5.38
CA MET A 1 -13.61 5.14 5.53
C MET A 1 -12.95 5.28 4.17
N ASN A 2 -12.76 6.51 3.67
CA ASN A 2 -12.08 6.72 2.39
C ASN A 2 -10.58 6.88 2.62
N HIS A 3 -9.84 5.77 2.58
CA HIS A 3 -8.38 5.76 2.63
C HIS A 3 -7.80 6.56 1.46
N PRO A 4 -6.89 7.52 1.67
CA PRO A 4 -6.25 8.27 0.59
C PRO A 4 -5.15 7.48 -0.13
N CYS A 5 -4.69 6.35 0.40
CA CYS A 5 -3.59 5.59 -0.17
C CYS A 5 -3.77 4.07 -0.06
N ILE A 6 -3.38 3.35 -1.10
CA ILE A 6 -3.29 1.89 -1.13
C ILE A 6 -1.88 1.48 -1.55
N VAL A 7 -1.30 0.54 -0.82
CA VAL A 7 -0.06 -0.14 -1.16
C VAL A 7 -0.40 -1.59 -1.50
N GLN A 8 -0.29 -1.91 -2.79
CA GLN A 8 -0.57 -3.22 -3.34
C GLN A 8 0.73 -4.00 -3.52
N VAL A 9 0.94 -5.01 -2.69
CA VAL A 9 2.09 -5.92 -2.80
C VAL A 9 1.65 -7.15 -3.59
N ARG A 10 2.38 -7.48 -4.66
CA ARG A 10 2.09 -8.61 -5.55
C ARG A 10 3.34 -9.44 -5.81
N ASP A 11 3.12 -10.70 -6.16
CA ASP A 11 4.17 -11.65 -6.55
C ASP A 11 5.21 -11.87 -5.43
N VAL A 12 4.71 -12.06 -4.20
CA VAL A 12 5.52 -12.28 -2.99
C VAL A 12 5.22 -13.65 -2.41
N GLN A 13 6.26 -14.32 -1.90
CA GLN A 13 6.14 -15.63 -1.24
C GLN A 13 5.28 -15.52 0.03
N GLN A 14 4.54 -16.60 0.34
CA GLN A 14 3.53 -16.61 1.42
C GLN A 14 4.11 -16.25 2.79
N ASP A 15 5.31 -16.76 3.11
CA ASP A 15 6.07 -16.45 4.34
C ASP A 15 6.28 -14.95 4.54
N LYS A 16 6.51 -14.22 3.44
CA LYS A 16 6.70 -12.77 3.48
C LYS A 16 5.39 -12.01 3.54
N ILE A 17 4.28 -12.56 3.04
CA ILE A 17 2.96 -11.93 3.14
C ILE A 17 2.56 -11.78 4.61
N ASP A 18 2.74 -12.83 5.42
CA ASP A 18 2.42 -12.78 6.85
C ASP A 18 3.29 -11.75 7.60
N MET A 19 4.57 -11.65 7.23
CA MET A 19 5.47 -10.62 7.77
C MET A 19 5.01 -9.21 7.39
N LEU A 20 4.64 -8.99 6.13
CA LEU A 20 4.18 -7.69 5.62
C LEU A 20 2.89 -7.24 6.29
N GLU A 21 1.94 -8.16 6.49
CA GLU A 21 0.69 -7.90 7.20
C GLU A 21 0.96 -7.47 8.65
N LYS A 22 1.79 -8.21 9.39
CA LYS A 22 2.19 -7.81 10.75
C LYS A 22 2.85 -6.43 10.78
N MET A 23 3.68 -6.10 9.79
CA MET A 23 4.31 -4.78 9.69
C MET A 23 3.33 -3.65 9.35
N ALA A 24 2.27 -3.95 8.60
CA ALA A 24 1.21 -3.01 8.24
C ALA A 24 0.26 -2.76 9.42
N LEU A 25 -0.16 -3.81 10.12
CA LEU A 25 -1.02 -3.72 11.31
C LEU A 25 -0.36 -2.92 12.43
N LYS A 26 0.97 -3.03 12.62
CA LYS A 26 1.74 -2.18 13.55
C LYS A 26 1.67 -0.68 13.25
N ARG A 27 1.26 -0.30 12.04
CA ARG A 27 1.08 1.09 11.60
C ARG A 27 -0.39 1.50 11.53
N SER A 28 -1.28 0.73 12.17
CA SER A 28 -2.73 0.95 12.14
C SER A 28 -3.31 1.01 10.72
N ALA A 29 -2.69 0.31 9.77
CA ALA A 29 -3.20 0.20 8.41
C ALA A 29 -4.24 -0.94 8.32
N GLU A 30 -5.23 -0.77 7.46
CA GLU A 30 -6.18 -1.82 7.14
C GLU A 30 -5.57 -2.73 6.07
N VAL A 31 -5.74 -4.05 6.21
CA VAL A 31 -5.07 -5.03 5.36
C VAL A 31 -6.08 -6.00 4.78
N GLU A 32 -6.00 -6.21 3.48
CA GLU A 32 -6.83 -7.15 2.74
C GLU A 32 -5.94 -8.16 2.00
N ARG A 33 -6.09 -9.44 2.33
CA ARG A 33 -5.38 -10.51 1.63
C ARG A 33 -6.04 -10.76 0.28
N THR A 34 -5.22 -10.78 -0.77
CA THR A 34 -5.66 -11.11 -2.13
C THR A 34 -4.99 -12.41 -2.58
N LYS A 35 -5.55 -13.09 -3.59
CA LYS A 35 -5.01 -14.39 -4.08
C LYS A 35 -3.52 -14.36 -4.40
N ASN A 36 -3.00 -13.21 -4.86
CA ASN A 36 -1.62 -13.05 -5.33
C ASN A 36 -0.82 -12.03 -4.48
N GLY A 37 -1.25 -11.74 -3.25
CA GLY A 37 -0.52 -10.84 -2.36
C GLY A 37 -1.40 -10.10 -1.36
N LEU A 38 -1.12 -8.82 -1.17
CA LEU A 38 -1.64 -8.05 -0.05
C LEU A 38 -2.00 -6.62 -0.50
N ASP A 39 -3.20 -6.15 -0.15
CA ASP A 39 -3.59 -4.75 -0.28
C ASP A 39 -3.62 -4.11 1.10
N ILE A 40 -2.86 -3.02 1.24
CA ILE A 40 -2.72 -2.30 2.51
C ILE A 40 -3.23 -0.88 2.31
N TYR A 41 -4.27 -0.53 3.04
CA TYR A 41 -4.93 0.75 3.00
C TYR A 41 -4.42 1.64 4.15
N PHE A 42 -3.97 2.84 3.81
CA PHE A 42 -3.44 3.80 4.77
C PHE A 42 -4.31 5.05 4.81
N GLU A 43 -4.60 5.51 6.04
CA GLU A 43 -5.28 6.78 6.30
C GLU A 43 -4.39 8.01 6.03
N ASP A 44 -3.07 7.85 6.08
CA ASP A 44 -2.08 8.89 5.72
C ASP A 44 -1.14 8.38 4.61
N VAL A 45 -1.01 9.18 3.55
CA VAL A 45 -0.09 8.95 2.44
C VAL A 45 1.37 8.93 2.91
N ASN A 46 1.72 9.72 3.94
CA ASN A 46 3.08 9.76 4.48
C ASN A 46 3.45 8.46 5.18
N GLU A 47 2.53 7.85 5.92
CA GLU A 47 2.75 6.54 6.54
C GLU A 47 2.93 5.45 5.48
N ALA A 48 2.15 5.49 4.40
CA ALA A 48 2.36 4.60 3.26
C ALA A 48 3.76 4.76 2.65
N ARG A 49 4.25 6.00 2.48
CA ARG A 49 5.60 6.27 1.95
C ARG A 49 6.71 5.76 2.88
N LYS A 50 6.56 5.94 4.20
CA LYS A 50 7.49 5.40 5.20
C LYS A 50 7.51 3.87 5.15
N PHE A 51 6.33 3.25 5.06
CA PHE A 51 6.19 1.81 4.92
C PHE A 51 6.93 1.30 3.67
N ILE A 52 6.66 1.87 2.50
CA ILE A 52 7.33 1.53 1.23
C ILE A 52 8.86 1.71 1.35
N SER A 53 9.31 2.78 2.00
CA SER A 53 10.74 3.03 2.23
C SER A 53 11.39 1.96 3.11
N SER A 54 10.69 1.47 4.13
CA SER A 54 11.14 0.31 4.92
C SER A 54 11.21 -0.94 4.06
N LEU A 55 10.19 -1.22 3.24
CA LEU A 55 10.17 -2.39 2.37
C LEU A 55 11.29 -2.39 1.34
N LYS A 56 11.59 -1.22 0.75
CA LYS A 56 12.68 -1.06 -0.22
C LYS A 56 14.05 -1.41 0.38
N LYS A 57 14.26 -1.19 1.68
CA LYS A 57 15.51 -1.54 2.37
C LYS A 57 15.64 -3.04 2.59
N SER A 58 14.54 -3.70 2.96
CA SER A 58 14.55 -5.13 3.31
C SER A 58 14.35 -6.05 2.10
N MET A 59 13.76 -5.55 1.01
CA MET A 59 13.35 -6.35 -0.14
C MET A 59 13.53 -5.59 -1.45
N LYS A 60 13.97 -6.29 -2.50
CA LYS A 60 14.07 -5.73 -3.85
C LYS A 60 12.69 -5.73 -4.52
N PHE A 61 12.03 -4.57 -4.50
CA PHE A 61 10.76 -4.34 -5.18
C PHE A 61 10.90 -3.32 -6.31
N ARG A 62 10.23 -3.59 -7.43
CA ARG A 62 9.86 -2.59 -8.42
C ARG A 62 8.59 -1.89 -7.95
N ILE A 63 8.63 -0.57 -7.89
CA ILE A 63 7.52 0.27 -7.40
C ILE A 63 6.94 1.04 -8.58
N LYS A 64 5.63 0.94 -8.79
CA LYS A 64 4.87 1.78 -9.72
C LYS A 64 3.86 2.60 -8.92
N MET A 65 3.82 3.90 -9.15
CA MET A 65 2.82 4.80 -8.56
C MET A 65 1.77 5.17 -9.61
N SER A 66 0.52 5.27 -9.19
CA SER A 66 -0.59 5.81 -9.97
C SER A 66 -1.59 6.51 -9.05
N THR A 67 -2.52 7.25 -9.63
CA THR A 67 -3.63 7.87 -8.91
C THR A 67 -4.95 7.41 -9.51
N LYS A 68 -5.95 7.22 -8.65
CA LYS A 68 -7.35 6.99 -9.06
C LYS A 68 -8.20 8.14 -8.57
N TYR A 69 -9.22 8.51 -9.35
CA TYR A 69 -10.21 9.49 -8.91
C TYR A 69 -11.00 8.93 -7.71
N ALA A 70 -11.12 9.71 -6.64
CA ALA A 70 -11.76 9.33 -5.39
C ALA A 70 -12.90 10.30 -4.98
N GLY A 71 -13.40 11.08 -5.94
CA GLY A 71 -14.50 12.04 -5.73
C GLY A 71 -14.04 13.50 -5.64
N LEU A 72 -14.96 14.35 -5.22
CA LEU A 72 -14.74 15.77 -4.96
C LEU A 72 -14.90 16.08 -3.46
N ARG A 73 -14.12 17.04 -2.95
CA ARG A 73 -14.34 17.65 -1.63
C ARG A 73 -14.40 19.16 -1.83
N GLY A 74 -15.62 19.71 -1.88
CA GLY A 74 -15.85 21.06 -2.37
C GLY A 74 -15.44 21.16 -3.85
N SER A 75 -14.59 22.14 -4.19
CA SER A 75 -14.05 22.33 -5.56
C SER A 75 -12.76 21.55 -5.85
N ARG A 76 -12.25 20.74 -4.90
CA ARG A 76 -10.98 20.01 -5.05
C ARG A 76 -11.21 18.54 -5.35
N VAL A 77 -10.46 18.00 -6.31
CA VAL A 77 -10.44 16.56 -6.63
C VAL A 77 -9.74 15.79 -5.52
N ARG A 78 -10.44 14.79 -4.96
CA ARG A 78 -9.82 13.78 -4.11
C ARG A 78 -9.22 12.71 -5.02
N VAL A 79 -7.98 12.37 -4.73
CA VAL A 79 -7.27 11.28 -5.39
C VAL A 79 -6.95 10.19 -4.39
N LEU A 80 -7.02 8.96 -4.86
CA LEU A 80 -6.54 7.76 -4.20
C LEU A 80 -5.16 7.46 -4.77
N PHE A 81 -4.12 7.54 -3.95
CA PHE A 81 -2.77 7.15 -4.34
C PHE A 81 -2.67 5.63 -4.33
N VAL A 82 -2.14 5.06 -5.39
CA VAL A 82 -1.98 3.61 -5.53
C VAL A 82 -0.52 3.31 -5.84
N TYR A 83 0.13 2.60 -4.92
CA TYR A 83 1.50 2.09 -5.10
C TYR A 83 1.45 0.58 -5.33
N SER A 84 1.89 0.12 -6.50
CA SER A 84 2.04 -1.29 -6.81
C SER A 84 3.49 -1.70 -6.65
N LEU A 85 3.74 -2.63 -5.73
CA LEU A 85 5.04 -3.22 -5.43
C LEU A 85 5.05 -4.64 -6.01
N ARG A 86 6.00 -4.90 -6.91
CA ARG A 86 6.25 -6.23 -7.47
C ARG A 86 7.68 -6.64 -7.22
N ARG A 87 7.90 -7.89 -6.85
CA ARG A 87 9.26 -8.40 -6.67
C ARG A 87 9.97 -8.48 -8.02
N PHE A 88 11.27 -8.18 -8.02
CA PHE A 88 12.15 -8.45 -9.18
C PHE A 88 12.38 -9.94 -9.36
#